data_AF-A0A150H2S9-F1
#
_entry.id   AF-A0A150H2S9-F1
#
_cell.length_a   1.000
_cell.length_b   1.000
_cell.length_c   1.000
_cell.angle_alpha   90.00
_cell.angle_beta   90.00
_cell.angle_gamma   90.00
#
_symmetry.space_group_name_H-M   'P 1'
#
loop_
_entity.id
_entity.type
_entity.pdbx_description
1 polymer ?
#
loop_
_entity_poly.entity_id
_entity_poly.type
_entity_poly.pdbx_seq_one_letter_code
_entity_poly.pdbx_strand_id
1 'polypeptide(L)'
;MKGLIAGWPLDVGGVLLVAGFSEAPAGGTVLDLSAYDSGPAFRLLPGTCGASLEFRSLTLLMPPLPPEAIAAAPNSVLAHLIVARGGGTEAAGEERGDGDGGGGVSEVSVLLSNVTLLVAGETELYSFMSRLCEPTSWRHRDAAQLRVLGGVVMYGNDTMQLAPPAPPAVLLRTNVTSRSASAAPWACSATAVSGAVELRATAAELLAVTSGTVLLSLTGNIDFGGTLSAFAVDYNAVLELSDLLLLGLPYARNVSDARDLMAVWLHPVRFL
;
A
#
# COMPACT_ATOMS: atom_id res chain seq x y z
N MET A 1 -30.26 17.22 23.07
CA MET A 1 -29.06 16.83 22.31
C MET A 1 -29.34 15.45 21.73
N LYS A 2 -29.65 15.38 20.42
CA LYS A 2 -29.96 14.11 19.75
C LYS A 2 -28.66 13.32 19.59
N GLY A 3 -28.62 12.11 20.14
CA GLY A 3 -27.52 11.18 19.94
C GLY A 3 -27.34 10.92 18.45
N LEU A 4 -26.11 11.08 17.98
CA LEU A 4 -25.66 10.52 16.71
C LEU A 4 -25.93 9.02 16.77
N ILE A 5 -26.82 8.54 15.91
CA ILE A 5 -27.09 7.12 15.75
C ILE A 5 -25.81 6.53 15.16
N ALA A 6 -25.15 5.65 15.91
CA ALA A 6 -24.02 4.87 15.40
C ALA A 6 -24.44 4.15 14.11
N GLY A 7 -23.61 4.22 13.06
CA GLY A 7 -23.79 3.45 11.82
C GLY A 7 -24.33 4.21 10.60
N TRP A 8 -24.60 5.52 10.70
CA TRP A 8 -24.90 6.33 9.49
C TRP A 8 -23.64 7.03 8.97
N PRO A 9 -23.35 6.97 7.64
CA PRO A 9 -22.23 7.68 7.05
C PRO A 9 -22.39 9.19 7.21
N LEU A 10 -21.27 9.87 7.43
CA LEU A 10 -21.20 11.32 7.35
C LEU A 10 -21.14 11.74 5.87
N ASP A 11 -22.19 12.42 5.42
CA ASP A 11 -22.26 12.99 4.07
C ASP A 11 -21.38 14.27 3.99
N VAL A 12 -20.42 14.29 3.06
CA VAL A 12 -19.47 15.39 2.84
C VAL A 12 -19.72 16.02 1.47
N GLY A 13 -20.33 17.21 1.43
CA GLY A 13 -20.59 17.97 0.20
C GLY A 13 -19.70 19.20 0.00
N GLY A 14 -18.64 19.33 0.80
CA GLY A 14 -17.67 20.43 0.76
C GLY A 14 -16.31 19.96 1.27
N VAL A 15 -15.56 20.83 1.97
CA VAL A 15 -14.27 20.43 2.55
C VAL A 15 -14.45 20.03 4.01
N LEU A 16 -14.14 18.77 4.34
CA LEU A 16 -14.03 18.28 5.71
C LEU A 16 -12.55 18.01 6.03
N LEU A 17 -11.98 18.84 6.89
CA LEU A 17 -10.65 18.64 7.46
C LEU A 17 -10.77 18.10 8.89
N VAL A 18 -10.22 16.92 9.12
CA VAL A 18 -10.06 16.33 10.44
C VAL A 18 -8.57 16.30 10.75
N ALA A 19 -8.15 17.13 11.70
CA ALA A 19 -6.75 17.26 12.08
C ALA A 19 -6.56 16.88 13.56
N GLY A 20 -5.53 16.09 13.82
CA GLY A 20 -5.05 15.84 15.16
C GLY A 20 -4.24 16.99 15.72
N PHE A 21 -4.22 17.09 17.04
CA PHE A 21 -3.47 18.08 17.78
C PHE A 21 -2.00 17.67 17.92
N SER A 22 -1.08 18.55 17.54
CA SER A 22 0.37 18.26 17.50
C SER A 22 1.02 18.10 18.87
N GLU A 23 0.42 18.64 19.94
CA GLU A 23 0.92 18.51 21.31
C GLU A 23 0.17 17.43 22.12
N ALA A 24 -0.54 16.53 21.42
CA ALA A 24 -1.23 15.43 22.07
C ALA A 24 -0.24 14.55 22.88
N PRO A 25 -0.66 14.00 24.03
CA PRO A 25 0.16 13.08 24.83
C PRO A 25 0.58 11.85 24.03
N ALA A 26 1.54 11.08 24.58
CA ALA A 26 2.04 9.85 23.96
C ALA A 26 0.88 8.96 23.48
N GLY A 27 0.78 8.78 22.16
CA GLY A 27 -0.36 8.12 21.50
C GLY A 27 -1.07 8.98 20.45
N GLY A 28 -0.88 10.31 20.46
CA GLY A 28 -1.42 11.22 19.45
C GLY A 28 -2.94 11.40 19.54
N THR A 29 -3.53 12.11 18.56
CA THR A 29 -4.99 12.22 18.44
C THR A 29 -5.53 10.99 17.74
N VAL A 30 -6.52 10.34 18.34
CA VAL A 30 -7.16 9.13 17.81
C VAL A 30 -8.59 9.44 17.38
N LEU A 31 -8.94 9.13 16.13
CA LEU A 31 -10.32 9.08 15.66
C LEU A 31 -10.76 7.62 15.58
N ASP A 32 -11.76 7.26 16.38
CA ASP A 32 -12.29 5.92 16.44
C ASP A 32 -13.39 5.70 15.39
N LEU A 33 -13.10 4.85 14.39
CA LEU A 33 -14.04 4.44 13.35
C LEU A 33 -14.49 2.98 13.53
N SER A 34 -14.16 2.34 14.65
CA SER A 34 -14.46 0.92 14.88
C SER A 34 -15.95 0.58 14.90
N ALA A 35 -16.81 1.56 15.15
CA ALA A 35 -18.27 1.41 15.13
C ALA A 35 -18.86 1.35 13.71
N TYR A 36 -18.06 1.51 12.65
CA TYR A 36 -18.47 1.43 11.24
C TYR A 36 -18.16 0.06 10.63
N ASP A 37 -18.58 -1.02 11.30
CA ASP A 37 -18.34 -2.41 10.88
C ASP A 37 -19.23 -2.86 9.70
N SER A 38 -20.43 -2.27 9.57
CA SER A 38 -21.43 -2.68 8.58
C SER A 38 -21.63 -1.67 7.44
N GLY A 39 -20.79 -0.64 7.32
CA GLY A 39 -20.98 0.39 6.30
C GLY A 39 -19.97 1.52 6.32
N PRO A 40 -20.04 2.43 5.34
CA PRO A 40 -19.07 3.52 5.22
C PRO A 40 -19.19 4.50 6.38
N ALA A 41 -18.05 5.04 6.80
CA ALA A 41 -17.97 6.16 7.73
C ALA A 41 -18.22 7.50 7.03
N PHE A 42 -17.76 7.63 5.77
CA PHE A 42 -17.83 8.86 5.01
C PHE A 42 -18.44 8.61 3.63
N ARG A 43 -19.38 9.47 3.24
CA ARG A 43 -19.94 9.50 1.90
C ARG A 43 -19.65 10.84 1.25
N LEU A 44 -18.83 10.84 0.22
CA LEU A 44 -18.48 12.03 -0.55
C LEU A 44 -19.58 12.32 -1.56
N LEU A 45 -20.15 13.52 -1.49
CA LEU A 45 -21.24 13.96 -2.35
C LEU A 45 -20.67 14.86 -3.46
N PRO A 46 -20.75 14.47 -4.75
CA PRO A 46 -20.39 15.37 -5.84
C PRO A 46 -21.41 16.51 -5.87
N GLY A 47 -21.02 17.68 -5.36
CA GLY A 47 -21.81 18.91 -5.37
C GLY A 47 -21.14 19.99 -6.21
N THR A 48 -21.80 21.14 -6.41
CA THR A 48 -21.34 22.24 -7.28
C THR A 48 -19.94 22.80 -6.98
N CYS A 49 -19.39 22.51 -5.80
CA CYS A 49 -18.08 22.99 -5.35
C CYS A 49 -17.03 21.88 -5.17
N GLY A 50 -17.35 20.63 -5.54
CA GLY A 50 -16.52 19.46 -5.21
C GLY A 50 -16.60 19.08 -3.72
N ALA A 51 -16.13 17.88 -3.41
CA ALA A 51 -16.06 17.38 -2.02
C ALA A 51 -14.62 16.94 -1.71
N SER A 52 -14.07 17.44 -0.60
CA SER A 52 -12.72 17.09 -0.13
C SER A 52 -12.78 16.54 1.28
N LEU A 53 -12.13 15.40 1.49
CA LEU A 53 -11.96 14.80 2.81
C LEU A 53 -10.46 14.73 3.14
N GLU A 54 -10.06 15.41 4.20
CA GLU A 54 -8.67 15.49 4.62
C GLU A 54 -8.47 15.00 6.05
N PHE A 55 -7.54 14.06 6.24
CA PHE A 55 -7.06 13.64 7.55
C PHE A 55 -5.62 14.08 7.75
N ARG A 56 -5.31 14.71 8.89
CA ARG A 56 -3.96 15.22 9.18
C ARG A 56 -3.50 14.88 10.59
N SER A 57 -2.28 14.34 10.72
CA SER A 57 -1.57 14.17 12.01
C SER A 57 -2.38 13.45 13.08
N LEU A 58 -3.00 12.33 12.73
CA LEU A 58 -3.87 11.56 13.63
C LEU A 58 -3.79 10.05 13.37
N THR A 59 -4.32 9.28 14.30
CA THR A 59 -4.46 7.83 14.20
C THR A 59 -5.92 7.48 13.95
N LEU A 60 -6.19 6.67 12.93
CA LEU A 60 -7.51 6.12 12.62
C LEU A 60 -7.61 4.70 13.16
N LEU A 61 -8.51 4.46 14.12
CA LEU A 61 -8.86 3.09 14.52
C LEU A 61 -9.89 2.54 13.53
N MET A 62 -9.45 1.63 12.68
CA MET A 62 -10.26 1.07 11.60
C MET A 62 -11.22 0.01 12.14
N PRO A 63 -12.45 -0.12 11.60
CA PRO A 63 -13.28 -1.30 11.88
C PRO A 63 -12.61 -2.56 11.33
N PRO A 64 -13.12 -3.76 11.69
CA PRO A 64 -12.68 -5.00 11.07
C PRO A 64 -12.77 -4.93 9.54
N LEU A 65 -11.71 -5.36 8.85
CA LEU A 65 -11.69 -5.32 7.39
C LEU A 65 -12.63 -6.40 6.83
N PRO A 66 -13.65 -6.03 6.04
CA PRO A 66 -14.53 -7.01 5.46
C PRO A 66 -13.75 -7.86 4.44
N PRO A 67 -13.96 -9.18 4.37
CA PRO A 67 -13.24 -10.07 3.46
C PRO A 67 -13.30 -9.59 2.00
N GLU A 68 -14.40 -8.96 1.61
CA GLU A 68 -14.61 -8.39 0.27
C GLU A 68 -13.68 -7.21 -0.02
N ALA A 69 -13.41 -6.33 0.97
CA ALA A 69 -12.51 -5.19 0.80
C ALA A 69 -11.05 -5.64 0.74
N ILE A 70 -10.72 -6.71 1.45
CA ILE A 70 -9.45 -7.37 1.23
C ILE A 70 -9.51 -7.94 -0.21
N ALA A 71 -10.52 -8.75 -0.56
CA ALA A 71 -10.68 -9.49 -1.84
C ALA A 71 -10.64 -8.64 -3.11
N ALA A 72 -11.17 -7.41 -3.06
CA ALA A 72 -11.30 -6.55 -4.22
C ALA A 72 -9.95 -6.03 -4.72
N ALA A 73 -9.77 -6.07 -6.05
CA ALA A 73 -8.75 -5.28 -6.71
C ALA A 73 -9.34 -3.90 -7.05
N PRO A 74 -8.67 -2.79 -6.74
CA PRO A 74 -7.37 -2.67 -6.06
C PRO A 74 -7.43 -2.85 -4.52
N ASN A 75 -6.39 -3.44 -3.93
CA ASN A 75 -6.31 -3.70 -2.48
C ASN A 75 -6.29 -2.37 -1.69
N SER A 76 -7.28 -2.14 -0.83
CA SER A 76 -7.42 -0.88 -0.09
C SER A 76 -8.06 -1.10 1.28
N VAL A 77 -7.42 -0.57 2.32
CA VAL A 77 -7.97 -0.63 3.68
C VAL A 77 -9.05 0.43 3.92
N LEU A 78 -9.21 1.41 3.01
CA LEU A 78 -10.18 2.51 3.13
C LEU A 78 -11.41 2.35 2.24
N ALA A 79 -11.38 1.44 1.26
CA ALA A 79 -12.43 1.32 0.24
C ALA A 79 -13.83 1.03 0.82
N HIS A 80 -13.92 0.37 1.98
CA HIS A 80 -15.20 0.11 2.66
C HIS A 80 -15.67 1.27 3.55
N LEU A 81 -14.75 2.15 3.98
CA LEU A 81 -15.07 3.28 4.86
C LEU A 81 -15.43 4.55 4.11
N ILE A 82 -14.81 4.78 2.95
CA ILE A 82 -14.97 5.99 2.17
C ILE A 82 -15.55 5.62 0.82
N VAL A 83 -16.77 6.10 0.58
CA VAL A 83 -17.47 5.91 -0.69
C VAL A 83 -17.78 7.28 -1.31
N ALA A 84 -17.69 7.37 -2.63
CA ALA A 84 -18.24 8.51 -3.35
C ALA A 84 -19.61 8.13 -3.89
N ARG A 85 -20.58 9.04 -3.79
CA ARG A 85 -21.84 8.87 -4.50
C ARG A 85 -21.55 9.07 -5.99
N GLY A 86 -21.74 8.03 -6.79
CA GLY A 86 -21.78 8.20 -8.23
C GLY A 86 -22.86 9.20 -8.59
N GLY A 87 -22.55 10.17 -9.43
CA GLY A 87 -23.57 10.92 -10.16
C GLY A 87 -24.32 9.93 -11.03
N GLY A 88 -25.31 9.24 -10.46
CA GLY A 88 -26.12 8.27 -11.17
C GLY A 88 -27.04 9.01 -12.13
N THR A 89 -26.75 8.92 -13.42
CA THR A 89 -27.82 8.63 -14.36
C THR A 89 -28.27 7.19 -14.10
N GLU A 90 -29.20 7.01 -13.16
CA GLU A 90 -30.19 5.95 -13.29
C GLU A 90 -31.05 6.30 -14.53
N ALA A 91 -30.53 5.99 -15.71
CA ALA A 91 -31.31 6.04 -16.94
C ALA A 91 -32.19 4.78 -17.02
N ALA A 92 -33.24 4.78 -16.21
CA ALA A 92 -34.47 4.10 -16.61
C ALA A 92 -35.14 4.98 -17.67
N GLY A 93 -35.12 4.51 -18.92
CA GLY A 93 -35.98 5.03 -19.99
C GLY A 93 -35.54 6.35 -20.63
N GLU A 94 -34.97 6.24 -21.83
CA GLU A 94 -35.41 6.95 -23.03
C GLU A 94 -36.01 8.37 -22.85
N GLU A 95 -35.24 9.41 -23.17
CA GLU A 95 -35.64 10.42 -24.17
C GLU A 95 -34.49 11.38 -24.53
N ARG A 96 -34.43 11.70 -25.82
CA ARG A 96 -33.52 12.65 -26.49
C ARG A 96 -33.66 14.05 -25.88
N GLY A 97 -32.53 14.70 -25.61
CA GLY A 97 -32.47 16.15 -25.38
C GLY A 97 -31.08 16.69 -25.69
N ASP A 98 -30.94 17.39 -26.82
CA ASP A 98 -29.82 18.28 -27.09
C ASP A 98 -29.81 19.39 -26.05
N GLY A 99 -28.71 19.52 -25.31
CA GLY A 99 -28.54 20.50 -24.27
C GLY A 99 -27.07 20.72 -23.96
N ASP A 100 -26.48 21.70 -24.64
CA ASP A 100 -25.22 22.34 -24.29
C ASP A 100 -25.26 22.79 -22.82
N GLY A 101 -24.41 22.17 -22.01
CA GLY A 101 -24.30 22.44 -20.58
C GLY A 101 -23.02 21.80 -20.09
N GLY A 102 -21.96 22.61 -19.98
CA GLY A 102 -20.69 22.23 -19.37
C GLY A 102 -20.90 21.78 -17.93
N GLY A 103 -21.24 20.50 -17.74
CA GLY A 103 -21.31 19.85 -16.45
C GLY A 103 -19.91 19.66 -15.95
N GLY A 104 -19.40 20.66 -15.20
CA GLY A 104 -18.15 20.51 -14.47
C GLY A 104 -18.24 19.25 -13.63
N VAL A 105 -17.42 18.25 -13.99
CA VAL A 105 -17.28 17.03 -13.18
C VAL A 105 -16.88 17.51 -11.81
N SER A 106 -17.81 17.42 -10.85
CA SER A 106 -17.58 17.89 -9.50
C SER A 106 -16.56 16.96 -8.87
N GLU A 107 -15.35 17.47 -8.73
CA GLU A 107 -14.18 16.69 -8.35
C GLU A 107 -14.29 16.31 -6.87
N VAL A 108 -14.09 15.03 -6.59
CA VAL A 108 -14.02 14.49 -5.23
C VAL A 108 -12.55 14.25 -4.92
N SER A 109 -12.08 14.55 -3.70
CA SER A 109 -10.70 14.30 -3.32
C SER A 109 -10.58 13.78 -1.90
N VAL A 110 -9.56 12.96 -1.66
CA VAL A 110 -9.25 12.39 -0.35
C VAL A 110 -7.75 12.52 -0.11
N LEU A 111 -7.37 13.08 1.03
CA LEU A 111 -5.98 13.29 1.42
C LEU A 111 -5.73 12.77 2.83
N LEU A 112 -4.72 11.93 3.00
CA LEU A 112 -4.21 11.53 4.31
C LEU A 112 -2.78 12.04 4.44
N SER A 113 -2.49 12.80 5.50
CA SER A 113 -1.17 13.37 5.74
C SER A 113 -0.71 13.14 7.18
N ASN A 114 0.41 12.41 7.34
CA ASN A 114 0.93 12.00 8.64
C ASN A 114 -0.11 11.22 9.45
N VAL A 115 -0.75 10.23 8.82
CA VAL A 115 -1.85 9.44 9.40
C VAL A 115 -1.39 8.01 9.67
N THR A 116 -1.78 7.44 10.81
CA THR A 116 -1.59 6.01 11.07
C THR A 116 -2.94 5.29 11.07
N LEU A 117 -3.12 4.32 10.18
CA LEU A 117 -4.28 3.45 10.10
C LEU A 117 -4.03 2.20 10.96
N LEU A 118 -4.81 2.03 12.01
CA LEU A 118 -4.74 0.88 12.91
C LEU A 118 -5.84 -0.12 12.57
N VAL A 119 -5.46 -1.18 11.87
CA VAL A 119 -6.38 -2.29 11.53
C VAL A 119 -6.74 -3.10 12.78
N ALA A 120 -7.94 -3.67 12.79
CA ALA A 120 -8.50 -4.27 14.00
C ALA A 120 -7.72 -5.52 14.45
N GLY A 121 -7.27 -6.35 13.50
CA GLY A 121 -6.56 -7.59 13.80
C GLY A 121 -5.29 -7.84 12.98
N GLU A 122 -4.43 -8.73 13.50
CA GLU A 122 -3.21 -9.17 12.82
C GLU A 122 -3.50 -10.00 11.57
N THR A 123 -4.55 -10.83 11.59
CA THR A 123 -4.95 -11.64 10.43
C THR A 123 -5.36 -10.78 9.24
N GLU A 124 -6.00 -9.64 9.51
CA GLU A 124 -6.40 -8.67 8.48
C GLU A 124 -5.17 -7.98 7.89
N LEU A 125 -4.26 -7.52 8.75
CA LEU A 125 -2.98 -6.95 8.34
C LEU A 125 -2.18 -7.96 7.50
N TYR A 126 -2.11 -9.20 7.96
CA TYR A 126 -1.41 -10.30 7.27
C TYR A 126 -1.98 -10.50 5.86
N SER A 127 -3.30 -10.57 5.73
CA SER A 127 -3.99 -10.80 4.45
C SER A 127 -3.90 -9.61 3.50
N PHE A 128 -3.87 -8.39 4.06
CA PHE A 128 -3.63 -7.17 3.29
C PHE A 128 -2.19 -7.12 2.76
N MET A 129 -1.21 -7.35 3.64
CA MET A 129 0.21 -7.36 3.30
C MET A 129 0.54 -8.44 2.26
N SER A 130 0.04 -9.66 2.43
CA SER A 130 0.32 -10.77 1.49
C SER A 130 -0.07 -10.42 0.06
N ARG A 131 -1.12 -9.61 -0.13
CA ARG A 131 -1.55 -9.18 -1.45
C ARG A 131 -0.91 -7.90 -1.95
N LEU A 132 -0.58 -6.99 -1.05
CA LEU A 132 0.22 -5.83 -1.42
C LEU A 132 1.57 -6.27 -1.99
N CYS A 133 2.16 -7.31 -1.40
CA CYS A 133 3.41 -7.92 -1.85
C CYS A 133 3.22 -8.99 -2.94
N GLU A 134 2.12 -8.98 -3.70
CA GLU A 134 1.99 -9.85 -4.88
C GLU A 134 2.92 -9.30 -5.98
N PRO A 135 3.90 -10.06 -6.48
CA PRO A 135 4.97 -9.52 -7.32
C PRO A 135 4.47 -8.86 -8.60
N THR A 136 3.38 -9.37 -9.17
CA THR A 136 2.76 -8.82 -10.38
C THR A 136 2.10 -7.46 -10.15
N SER A 137 1.69 -7.17 -8.91
CA SER A 137 1.04 -5.92 -8.51
C SER A 137 2.00 -4.90 -7.91
N TRP A 138 3.15 -5.36 -7.39
CA TRP A 138 4.23 -4.54 -6.88
C TRP A 138 5.02 -3.89 -8.03
N ARG A 139 4.36 -3.03 -8.80
CA ARG A 139 4.99 -2.28 -9.89
C ARG A 139 5.34 -0.88 -9.44
N HIS A 140 6.64 -0.62 -9.46
CA HIS A 140 7.31 0.68 -9.48
C HIS A 140 6.51 1.81 -10.13
N ARG A 141 5.68 2.50 -9.34
CA ARG A 141 5.55 3.94 -9.49
C ARG A 141 6.07 4.52 -8.19
N ASP A 142 7.33 4.97 -8.24
CA ASP A 142 8.05 5.60 -7.13
C ASP A 142 8.32 4.70 -5.91
N ALA A 143 8.73 3.44 -6.14
CA ALA A 143 9.03 2.39 -5.14
C ALA A 143 10.01 2.75 -4.00
N ALA A 144 10.62 3.94 -4.01
CA ALA A 144 11.32 4.45 -2.83
C ALA A 144 10.36 4.78 -1.66
N GLN A 145 9.06 4.95 -1.95
CA GLN A 145 8.11 5.55 -1.00
C GLN A 145 7.25 4.51 -0.28
N LEU A 146 6.75 3.50 -1.00
CA LEU A 146 5.99 2.39 -0.41
C LEU A 146 6.94 1.33 0.16
N ARG A 147 6.84 1.07 1.46
CA ARG A 147 7.66 0.08 2.18
C ARG A 147 6.81 -0.78 3.10
N VAL A 148 7.16 -2.04 3.25
CA VAL A 148 6.54 -3.00 4.17
C VAL A 148 7.63 -3.58 5.05
N LEU A 149 7.72 -3.13 6.30
CA LEU A 149 8.77 -3.53 7.25
C LEU A 149 8.14 -3.81 8.61
N GLY A 150 8.47 -4.96 9.21
CA GLY A 150 8.09 -5.23 10.60
C GLY A 150 6.59 -5.14 10.89
N GLY A 151 5.72 -5.55 9.95
CA GLY A 151 4.27 -5.44 10.13
C GLY A 151 3.72 -4.01 9.98
N VAL A 152 4.46 -3.13 9.30
CA VAL A 152 4.05 -1.76 9.01
C VAL A 152 4.16 -1.52 7.51
N VAL A 153 3.04 -1.11 6.90
CA VAL A 153 3.01 -0.59 5.52
C VAL A 153 3.15 0.93 5.59
N MET A 154 4.14 1.50 4.92
CA MET A 154 4.45 2.93 4.92
C MET A 154 4.31 3.45 3.49
N TYR A 155 3.37 4.37 3.24
CA TYR A 155 3.00 4.82 1.90
C TYR A 155 3.78 6.02 1.37
N GLY A 156 4.76 6.59 2.10
CA GLY A 156 5.51 7.77 1.64
C GLY A 156 4.60 8.84 0.99
N ASN A 157 4.86 9.24 -0.24
CA ASN A 157 3.97 9.99 -1.13
C ASN A 157 3.47 9.06 -2.24
N ASP A 158 2.27 8.53 -2.06
CA ASP A 158 1.68 7.56 -2.98
C ASP A 158 0.15 7.71 -2.96
N THR A 159 -0.56 6.84 -3.67
CA THR A 159 -2.00 6.81 -3.74
C THR A 159 -2.55 5.46 -3.31
N MET A 160 -3.69 5.48 -2.63
CA MET A 160 -4.46 4.27 -2.34
C MET A 160 -5.78 4.38 -3.07
N GLN A 161 -6.04 3.39 -3.91
CA GLN A 161 -7.31 3.33 -4.63
C GLN A 161 -8.47 3.18 -3.65
N LEU A 162 -9.60 3.81 -3.96
CA LEU A 162 -10.84 3.69 -3.19
C LEU A 162 -11.87 2.90 -4.01
N ALA A 163 -13.00 2.54 -3.39
CA ALA A 163 -14.09 1.91 -4.13
C ALA A 163 -14.62 2.88 -5.20
N PRO A 164 -14.68 2.47 -6.49
CA PRO A 164 -15.31 3.28 -7.53
C PRO A 164 -16.72 3.68 -7.09
N PRO A 165 -17.16 4.92 -7.39
CA PRO A 165 -16.54 5.90 -8.28
C PRO A 165 -15.57 6.88 -7.59
N ALA A 166 -15.16 6.62 -6.34
CA ALA A 166 -14.25 7.51 -5.65
C ALA A 166 -12.86 7.51 -6.32
N PRO A 167 -12.23 8.68 -6.51
CA PRO A 167 -10.85 8.73 -7.00
C PRO A 167 -9.88 8.19 -5.94
N PRO A 168 -8.64 7.86 -6.33
CA PRO A 168 -7.63 7.40 -5.38
C PRO A 168 -7.37 8.45 -4.29
N ALA A 169 -7.23 7.99 -3.04
CA ALA A 169 -6.77 8.81 -1.94
C ALA A 169 -5.28 9.11 -2.09
N VAL A 170 -4.88 10.36 -1.91
CA VAL A 170 -3.48 10.78 -1.85
C VAL A 170 -2.96 10.55 -0.42
N LEU A 171 -1.83 9.88 -0.30
CA LEU A 171 -1.22 9.50 0.96
C LEU A 171 0.14 10.18 1.11
N LEU A 172 0.32 10.91 2.21
CA LEU A 172 1.57 11.58 2.57
C LEU A 172 2.01 11.09 3.95
N ARG A 173 3.12 10.35 4.03
CA ARG A 173 3.64 9.74 5.26
C ARG A 173 2.55 8.99 6.04
N THR A 174 1.77 8.19 5.32
CA THR A 174 0.68 7.41 5.91
C THR A 174 1.15 6.00 6.19
N ASN A 175 0.86 5.49 7.38
CA ASN A 175 1.26 4.16 7.81
C ASN A 175 0.02 3.29 8.07
N VAL A 176 0.14 1.97 7.83
CA VAL A 176 -0.88 0.97 8.19
C VAL A 176 -0.21 -0.08 9.06
N THR A 177 -0.79 -0.34 10.24
CA THR A 177 -0.30 -1.38 11.15
C THR A 177 -1.43 -1.93 12.01
N SER A 178 -1.16 -2.98 12.78
CA SER A 178 -2.14 -3.61 13.68
C SER A 178 -2.16 -2.91 15.03
N ARG A 179 -3.30 -2.98 15.72
CA ARG A 179 -3.43 -2.51 17.11
C ARG A 179 -2.60 -3.33 18.11
N SER A 180 -2.35 -4.59 17.79
CA SER A 180 -1.80 -5.58 18.71
C SER A 180 -0.27 -5.58 18.76
N ALA A 181 0.41 -4.91 17.82
CA ALA A 181 1.87 -4.77 17.76
C ALA A 181 2.63 -6.09 18.04
N SER A 182 2.10 -7.21 17.54
CA SER A 182 2.75 -8.52 17.70
C SER A 182 4.09 -8.55 16.97
N ALA A 183 4.99 -9.42 17.43
CA ALA A 183 6.27 -9.63 16.79
C ALA A 183 6.18 -10.91 15.95
N ALA A 184 6.46 -10.80 14.65
CA ALA A 184 6.98 -11.78 13.69
C ALA A 184 6.58 -13.30 13.82
N PRO A 185 6.45 -14.03 12.69
CA PRO A 185 6.86 -13.64 11.35
C PRO A 185 5.74 -12.98 10.52
N TRP A 186 6.13 -12.04 9.68
CA TRP A 186 5.22 -11.27 8.84
C TRP A 186 4.95 -11.96 7.50
N ALA A 187 3.77 -11.71 6.93
CA ALA A 187 3.35 -12.29 5.65
C ALA A 187 4.33 -11.96 4.50
N CYS A 188 4.83 -10.73 4.48
CA CYS A 188 5.79 -10.26 3.51
C CYS A 188 6.61 -9.11 4.07
N SER A 189 7.74 -8.85 3.43
CA SER A 189 8.50 -7.62 3.57
C SER A 189 8.83 -7.08 2.19
N ALA A 190 8.77 -5.77 2.02
CA ALA A 190 9.00 -5.13 0.73
C ALA A 190 9.69 -3.79 0.92
N THR A 191 10.81 -3.55 0.24
CA THR A 191 11.52 -2.27 0.32
C THR A 191 12.38 -2.04 -0.92
N ALA A 192 12.94 -0.84 -0.99
CA ALA A 192 13.90 -0.43 -2.00
C ALA A 192 15.32 -0.37 -1.41
N VAL A 193 16.30 -0.75 -2.22
CA VAL A 193 17.75 -0.70 -1.94
C VAL A 193 18.51 -0.12 -3.13
N SER A 194 19.66 0.50 -2.86
CA SER A 194 20.42 1.28 -3.85
C SER A 194 21.79 0.71 -4.20
N GLY A 195 22.27 -0.34 -3.51
CA GLY A 195 23.57 -0.94 -3.76
C GLY A 195 23.73 -2.36 -3.22
N ALA A 196 24.79 -3.05 -3.64
CA ALA A 196 25.01 -4.48 -3.35
C ALA A 196 25.15 -4.78 -1.84
N VAL A 197 25.86 -3.93 -1.09
CA VAL A 197 26.06 -4.10 0.36
C VAL A 197 24.74 -3.91 1.11
N GLU A 198 23.98 -2.88 0.74
CA GLU A 198 22.65 -2.60 1.31
C GLU A 198 21.68 -3.72 0.99
N LEU A 199 21.68 -4.21 -0.26
CA LEU A 199 20.86 -5.34 -0.69
C LEU A 199 21.13 -6.59 0.14
N ARG A 200 22.40 -6.95 0.34
CA ARG A 200 22.77 -8.12 1.15
C ARG A 200 22.33 -7.97 2.61
N ALA A 201 22.61 -6.82 3.24
CA ALA A 201 22.25 -6.58 4.63
C ALA A 201 20.73 -6.59 4.82
N THR A 202 20.01 -5.87 3.96
CA THR A 202 18.55 -5.76 3.99
C THR A 202 17.88 -7.11 3.73
N ALA A 203 18.34 -7.86 2.72
CA ALA A 203 17.79 -9.17 2.43
C ALA A 203 17.93 -10.13 3.63
N ALA A 204 19.11 -10.17 4.26
CA ALA A 204 19.36 -11.03 5.41
C ALA A 204 18.46 -10.66 6.61
N GLU A 205 18.28 -9.36 6.87
CA GLU A 205 17.39 -8.87 7.93
C GLU A 205 15.94 -9.25 7.66
N LEU A 206 15.43 -9.00 6.44
CA LEU A 206 14.04 -9.25 6.10
C LEU A 206 13.71 -10.74 6.03
N LEU A 207 14.61 -11.57 5.50
CA LEU A 207 14.43 -13.03 5.47
C LEU A 207 14.38 -13.63 6.88
N ALA A 208 15.04 -13.01 7.88
CA ALA A 208 15.00 -13.49 9.26
C ALA A 208 13.65 -13.24 9.97
N VAL A 209 12.84 -12.29 9.48
CA VAL A 209 11.60 -11.84 10.14
C VAL A 209 10.33 -12.05 9.30
N THR A 210 10.47 -12.58 8.10
CA THR A 210 9.37 -12.76 7.12
C THR A 210 9.14 -14.24 6.86
N SER A 211 7.90 -14.71 6.98
CA SER A 211 7.53 -16.10 6.69
C SER A 211 7.08 -16.32 5.25
N GLY A 212 6.80 -15.26 4.50
CA GLY A 212 6.42 -15.32 3.09
C GLY A 212 7.41 -14.59 2.18
N THR A 213 6.91 -13.74 1.29
CA THR A 213 7.71 -13.15 0.21
C THR A 213 8.53 -11.95 0.69
N VAL A 214 9.81 -11.91 0.31
CA VAL A 214 10.65 -10.71 0.44
C VAL A 214 10.84 -10.07 -0.93
N LEU A 215 10.32 -8.86 -1.11
CA LEU A 215 10.44 -8.08 -2.35
C LEU A 215 11.47 -6.96 -2.18
N LEU A 216 12.49 -6.96 -3.04
CA LEU A 216 13.54 -5.95 -3.02
C LEU A 216 13.59 -5.23 -4.37
N SER A 217 13.19 -3.97 -4.32
CA SER A 217 13.25 -3.05 -5.44
C SER A 217 14.63 -2.40 -5.53
N LEU A 218 15.20 -2.30 -6.73
CA LEU A 218 16.52 -1.72 -6.93
C LEU A 218 16.37 -0.31 -7.48
N THR A 219 16.90 0.68 -6.77
CA THR A 219 16.83 2.10 -7.19
C THR A 219 18.10 2.59 -7.88
N GLY A 220 19.04 1.68 -8.15
CA GLY A 220 20.33 1.98 -8.77
C GLY A 220 20.96 0.73 -9.35
N ASN A 221 22.07 0.93 -10.07
CA ASN A 221 22.84 -0.17 -10.62
C ASN A 221 23.56 -0.91 -9.51
N ILE A 222 23.46 -2.24 -9.51
CA ILE A 222 24.10 -3.08 -8.51
C ILE A 222 25.25 -3.83 -9.17
N ASP A 223 26.45 -3.53 -8.69
CA ASP A 223 27.68 -4.26 -9.01
C ASP A 223 28.08 -5.13 -7.81
N PHE A 224 28.14 -6.44 -8.03
CA PHE A 224 28.54 -7.42 -7.02
C PHE A 224 30.07 -7.63 -6.97
N GLY A 225 30.84 -6.86 -7.74
CA GLY A 225 32.30 -6.85 -7.69
C GLY A 225 32.94 -8.20 -7.99
N GLY A 226 32.26 -9.08 -8.74
CA GLY A 226 32.72 -10.44 -9.04
C GLY A 226 32.67 -11.44 -7.88
N THR A 227 31.87 -11.18 -6.82
CA THR A 227 31.66 -12.16 -5.74
C THR A 227 30.82 -13.36 -6.19
N LEU A 228 31.31 -14.58 -5.93
CA LEU A 228 30.55 -15.82 -6.09
C LEU A 228 29.51 -15.93 -4.97
N SER A 229 28.26 -16.28 -5.29
CA SER A 229 27.16 -16.53 -4.34
C SER A 229 26.75 -15.30 -3.50
N ALA A 230 26.32 -14.22 -4.16
CA ALA A 230 25.84 -13.00 -3.50
C ALA A 230 24.59 -13.22 -2.61
N PHE A 231 23.75 -14.21 -2.94
CA PHE A 231 22.55 -14.60 -2.21
C PHE A 231 22.60 -16.08 -1.86
N ALA A 232 22.36 -16.40 -0.60
CA ALA A 232 22.05 -17.75 -0.14
C ALA A 232 20.58 -17.74 0.31
N VAL A 233 19.75 -18.55 -0.34
CA VAL A 233 18.30 -18.61 -0.08
C VAL A 233 17.96 -20.03 0.36
N ASP A 234 17.25 -20.15 1.48
CA ASP A 234 16.74 -21.42 2.01
C ASP A 234 15.66 -21.99 1.06
N TYR A 235 15.47 -23.32 1.01
CA TYR A 235 14.55 -23.99 0.07
C TYR A 235 13.10 -23.50 0.14
N ASN A 236 12.69 -22.92 1.27
CA ASN A 236 11.32 -22.45 1.49
C ASN A 236 11.12 -20.95 1.23
N ALA A 237 12.17 -20.21 0.87
CA ALA A 237 12.10 -18.77 0.66
C ALA A 237 12.01 -18.42 -0.83
N VAL A 238 11.12 -17.49 -1.17
CA VAL A 238 11.01 -16.91 -2.50
C VAL A 238 11.67 -15.53 -2.48
N LEU A 239 12.77 -15.38 -3.22
CA LEU A 239 13.42 -14.10 -3.47
C LEU A 239 13.15 -13.69 -4.91
N GLU A 240 12.45 -12.57 -5.10
CA GLU A 240 12.24 -11.96 -6.41
C GLU A 240 13.03 -10.65 -6.50
N LEU A 241 13.81 -10.52 -7.57
CA LEU A 241 14.54 -9.31 -7.91
C LEU A 241 14.01 -8.80 -9.26
N SER A 242 13.47 -7.58 -9.26
CA SER A 242 12.91 -6.93 -10.46
C SER A 242 13.80 -5.76 -10.92
N ASP A 243 13.77 -5.45 -12.22
CA ASP A 243 14.46 -4.30 -12.83
C ASP A 243 15.99 -4.25 -12.62
N LEU A 244 16.61 -5.42 -12.68
CA LEU A 244 18.06 -5.60 -12.57
C LEU A 244 18.80 -5.13 -13.83
N LEU A 245 19.53 -4.01 -13.76
CA LEU A 245 20.67 -3.75 -14.63
C LEU A 245 21.93 -4.35 -13.99
N LEU A 246 22.13 -5.66 -14.17
CA LEU A 246 23.31 -6.38 -13.67
C LEU A 246 24.56 -5.96 -14.46
N LEU A 247 25.30 -5.00 -13.93
CA LEU A 247 26.64 -4.66 -14.39
C LEU A 247 27.65 -5.35 -13.47
N GLY A 248 28.66 -6.01 -14.02
CA GLY A 248 29.71 -6.66 -13.22
C GLY A 248 29.44 -8.11 -12.82
N LEU A 249 28.58 -8.84 -13.56
CA LEU A 249 28.53 -10.30 -13.46
C LEU A 249 29.93 -10.88 -13.76
N PRO A 250 30.41 -11.88 -13.00
CA PRO A 250 31.73 -12.45 -13.23
C PRO A 250 31.75 -13.12 -14.60
N TYR A 251 32.26 -12.39 -15.61
CA TYR A 251 32.63 -13.01 -16.87
C TYR A 251 33.87 -13.86 -16.61
N ALA A 252 33.75 -15.17 -16.76
CA ALA A 252 34.93 -16.01 -16.91
C ALA A 252 35.71 -15.48 -18.12
N ARG A 253 36.92 -14.94 -17.91
CA ARG A 253 37.77 -14.41 -19.00
C ARG A 253 38.05 -15.46 -20.08
N ASN A 254 38.00 -16.74 -19.70
CA ASN A 254 38.11 -17.88 -20.59
C ASN A 254 36.87 -18.75 -20.40
N VAL A 255 36.06 -18.88 -21.44
CA VAL A 255 34.90 -19.78 -21.48
C VAL A 255 35.34 -21.05 -22.20
N SER A 256 35.58 -22.11 -21.44
CA SER A 256 35.96 -23.43 -21.97
C SER A 256 34.79 -24.42 -22.05
N ASP A 257 33.68 -24.13 -21.34
CA ASP A 257 32.47 -24.95 -21.33
C ASP A 257 31.22 -24.08 -21.59
N ALA A 258 30.27 -24.59 -22.36
CA ALA A 258 28.98 -23.93 -22.61
C ALA A 258 28.15 -23.76 -21.32
N ARG A 259 28.43 -24.56 -20.28
CA ARG A 259 27.82 -24.41 -18.94
C ARG A 259 28.30 -23.16 -18.22
N ASP A 260 29.53 -22.71 -18.46
CA ASP A 260 30.08 -21.47 -17.88
C ASP A 260 29.37 -20.23 -18.44
N LEU A 261 28.89 -20.31 -19.69
CA LEU A 261 28.05 -19.30 -20.35
C LEU A 261 26.65 -19.20 -19.71
N MET A 262 26.09 -20.33 -19.26
CA MET A 262 24.83 -20.37 -18.51
C MET A 262 25.01 -19.91 -17.06
N ALA A 263 26.21 -20.09 -16.49
CA ALA A 263 26.54 -19.69 -15.14
C ALA A 263 26.55 -18.14 -14.96
N VAL A 264 26.86 -17.38 -16.02
CA VAL A 264 26.71 -15.90 -16.07
C VAL A 264 25.31 -15.44 -15.62
N TRP A 265 24.28 -16.25 -15.84
CA TRP A 265 22.89 -15.93 -15.48
C TRP A 265 22.46 -16.52 -14.13
N LEU A 266 23.23 -17.46 -13.56
CA LEU A 266 22.86 -18.26 -12.38
C LEU A 266 23.79 -18.05 -11.17
N HIS A 267 24.89 -17.30 -11.30
CA HIS A 267 25.89 -17.10 -10.24
C HIS A 267 25.47 -16.33 -8.96
N PRO A 268 24.49 -15.40 -8.97
CA PRO A 268 24.23 -14.64 -7.75
C PRO A 268 23.47 -15.46 -6.69
N VAL A 269 22.77 -16.54 -7.03
CA VAL A 269 21.89 -17.26 -6.10
C VAL A 269 22.37 -18.69 -5.87
N ARG A 270 22.65 -19.04 -4.61
CA ARG A 270 22.92 -20.42 -4.16
C ARG A 270 21.75 -20.88 -3.29
N PHE A 271 21.12 -22.00 -3.68
CA PHE A 271 20.18 -22.71 -2.83
C PHE A 271 20.98 -23.59 -1.85
N LEU A 272 20.66 -23.51 -0.55
CA LEU A 272 21.28 -24.28 0.53
C LEU A 272 20.44 -25.49 0.87
#